data_AF-R7M8M1-F1
#
_entry.id   AF-R7M8M1-F1
#
_cell.length_a   1.000
_cell.length_b   1.000
_cell.length_c   1.000
_cell.angle_alpha   90.00
_cell.angle_beta   90.00
_cell.angle_gamma   90.00
#
_symmetry.space_group_name_H-M   'P 1'
#
loop_
_entity.id
_entity.type
_entity.pdbx_description
1 polymer ?
#
loop_
_entity_poly.entity_id
_entity_poly.type
_entity_poly.pdbx_seq_one_letter_code
_entity_poly.pdbx_strand_id
1 'polypeptide(L)'
;MVEAPINADFLLNEEITLKENNFINKNCVMRTKEYFDLFFPFTKDNEMNYTVTNGKVKLETNSDLQRMLNHTSLNNQLIYSSFYCEKIDWIIEYAKKMYKTFKKYVDLANNSINDYDEYRARETINDYYFSGIPYKINMYGNTPEISWQPNCLKQAIDMAFGFMLCSEKNPLKICKHCGKVFYAKKPKAEYDSSQCRNQANVYKSRNKNKVD
;
A
#
# COMPACT_ATOMS: atom_id res chain seq x y z
N MET A 1 -6.00 -2.35 5.66
CA MET A 1 -5.93 -0.95 5.23
C MET A 1 -7.18 -0.65 4.46
N VAL A 2 -7.57 0.62 4.44
CA VAL A 2 -8.89 1.04 3.99
C VAL A 2 -8.80 1.65 2.58
N GLU A 3 -9.79 1.38 1.75
CA GLU A 3 -9.95 2.10 0.47
C GLU A 3 -10.71 3.40 0.67
N ALA A 4 -10.35 4.43 -0.09
CA ALA A 4 -11.11 5.67 -0.09
C ALA A 4 -12.58 5.43 -0.50
N PRO A 5 -13.50 6.33 -0.10
CA PRO A 5 -14.89 6.23 -0.49
C PRO A 5 -15.06 6.31 -2.01
N ILE A 6 -16.18 5.78 -2.50
CA ILE A 6 -16.55 5.81 -3.91
C ILE A 6 -16.93 7.25 -4.34
N ASN A 7 -17.51 8.02 -3.42
CA ASN A 7 -17.94 9.39 -3.69
C ASN A 7 -16.74 10.26 -4.12
N ALA A 8 -16.86 10.92 -5.26
CA ALA A 8 -15.97 12.02 -5.60
C ALA A 8 -16.15 13.14 -4.57
N ASP A 9 -15.03 13.78 -4.20
CA ASP A 9 -15.00 14.88 -3.22
C ASP A 9 -15.82 14.58 -1.95
N PHE A 10 -15.60 13.40 -1.36
CA PHE A 10 -16.43 12.82 -0.29
C PHE A 10 -16.69 13.78 0.88
N LEU A 11 -15.77 14.70 1.17
CA LEU A 11 -15.92 15.73 2.22
C LEU A 11 -17.03 16.76 1.95
N LEU A 12 -17.57 16.84 0.74
CA LEU A 12 -18.74 17.66 0.40
C LEU A 12 -20.08 16.99 0.75
N ASN A 13 -20.07 15.68 1.03
CA ASN A 13 -21.27 14.91 1.28
C ASN A 13 -21.50 14.74 2.78
N GLU A 14 -22.75 14.62 3.22
CA GLU A 14 -23.07 14.27 4.62
C GLU A 14 -22.72 12.81 4.93
N GLU A 15 -22.90 11.95 3.92
CA GLU A 15 -22.62 10.52 3.97
C GLU A 15 -21.70 10.10 2.83
N ILE A 16 -20.93 9.05 3.10
CA ILE A 16 -20.06 8.40 2.13
C ILE A 16 -20.49 6.97 1.87
N THR A 17 -20.16 6.50 0.67
CA THR A 17 -20.33 5.12 0.22
C THR A 17 -18.96 4.46 0.14
N LEU A 18 -18.80 3.37 0.89
CA LEU A 18 -17.64 2.48 0.88
C LEU A 18 -17.83 1.36 -0.14
N LYS A 19 -16.74 0.73 -0.57
CA LYS A 19 -16.83 -0.42 -1.48
C LYS A 19 -17.45 -1.63 -0.80
N GLU A 20 -18.02 -2.50 -1.63
CA GLU A 20 -18.44 -3.84 -1.21
C GLU A 20 -17.28 -4.57 -0.55
N ASN A 21 -17.56 -5.36 0.50
CA ASN A 21 -16.58 -6.07 1.31
C ASN A 21 -15.59 -5.17 2.10
N ASN A 22 -15.88 -3.87 2.27
CA ASN A 22 -15.13 -3.08 3.25
C ASN A 22 -15.37 -3.62 4.68
N PHE A 23 -14.33 -3.58 5.51
CA PHE A 23 -14.41 -4.08 6.89
C PHE A 23 -14.82 -3.02 7.93
N ILE A 24 -14.95 -1.74 7.53
CA ILE A 24 -15.30 -0.65 8.43
C ILE A 24 -16.79 -0.71 8.77
N ASN A 25 -17.64 -0.79 7.75
CA ASN A 25 -19.08 -0.78 7.91
C ASN A 25 -19.74 -1.74 6.90
N LYS A 26 -20.46 -2.73 7.43
CA LYS A 26 -21.16 -3.75 6.63
C LYS A 26 -22.25 -3.17 5.73
N ASN A 27 -22.83 -2.03 6.09
CA ASN A 27 -23.87 -1.37 5.30
C ASN A 27 -23.29 -0.55 4.13
N CYS A 28 -21.97 -0.48 4.01
CA CYS A 28 -21.25 0.30 2.98
C CYS A 28 -21.58 1.81 2.96
N VAL A 29 -22.31 2.33 3.94
CA VAL A 29 -22.65 3.75 4.06
C VAL A 29 -22.32 4.21 5.48
N MET A 30 -21.68 5.36 5.62
CA MET A 30 -21.41 5.98 6.93
C MET A 30 -21.32 7.50 6.82
N ARG A 31 -21.48 8.20 7.95
CA ARG A 31 -21.36 9.66 7.98
C ARG A 31 -19.92 10.08 7.63
N THR A 32 -19.79 11.12 6.81
CA THR A 32 -18.50 11.66 6.37
C THR A 32 -17.59 12.02 7.53
N LYS A 33 -18.16 12.64 8.59
CA LYS A 33 -17.42 13.00 9.80
C LYS A 33 -16.87 11.77 10.51
N GLU A 34 -17.68 10.73 10.70
CA GLU A 34 -17.22 9.48 11.32
C GLU A 34 -16.11 8.82 10.52
N TYR A 35 -16.19 8.86 9.17
CA TYR A 35 -15.13 8.33 8.32
C TYR A 35 -13.85 9.15 8.46
N PHE A 36 -13.96 10.47 8.46
CA PHE A 36 -12.82 11.36 8.66
C PHE A 36 -12.12 11.11 10.00
N ASP A 37 -12.89 10.98 11.09
CA ASP A 37 -12.38 10.74 12.44
C ASP A 37 -11.61 9.41 12.57
N LEU A 38 -11.86 8.42 11.69
CA LEU A 38 -11.07 7.19 11.64
C LEU A 38 -9.60 7.43 11.25
N PHE A 39 -9.33 8.44 10.42
CA PHE A 39 -7.99 8.74 9.91
C PHE A 39 -7.35 9.96 10.56
N PHE A 40 -8.14 10.79 11.23
CA PHE A 40 -7.68 11.97 11.94
C PHE A 40 -8.06 11.92 13.44
N PRO A 41 -7.80 10.79 14.16
CA PRO A 41 -8.37 10.54 15.48
C PRO A 41 -7.80 11.42 16.61
N PHE A 42 -6.64 12.03 16.39
CA PHE A 42 -5.96 12.87 17.39
C PHE A 42 -6.00 14.35 17.04
N THR A 43 -6.59 14.67 15.88
CA THR A 43 -6.66 16.03 15.38
C THR A 43 -7.61 16.83 16.24
N LYS A 44 -7.11 17.90 16.86
CA LYS A 44 -7.96 18.87 17.55
C LYS A 44 -8.50 19.88 16.55
N ASP A 45 -9.69 20.41 16.82
CA ASP A 45 -10.36 21.40 15.94
C ASP A 45 -9.50 22.65 15.66
N ASN A 46 -8.55 22.98 16.55
CA ASN A 46 -7.61 24.09 16.40
C ASN A 46 -6.30 23.73 15.68
N GLU A 47 -6.04 22.46 15.42
CA GLU A 47 -4.85 21.96 14.71
C GLU A 47 -5.12 21.76 13.23
N MET A 48 -6.21 21.08 12.92
CA MET A 48 -6.69 20.92 11.55
C MET A 48 -8.20 20.72 11.55
N ASN A 49 -8.88 21.48 10.71
CA ASN A 49 -10.29 21.33 10.44
C ASN A 49 -10.54 21.47 8.93
N TYR A 50 -11.78 21.25 8.51
CA TYR A 50 -12.20 21.59 7.16
C TYR A 50 -13.47 22.44 7.20
N THR A 51 -13.53 23.41 6.30
CA THR A 51 -14.71 24.22 6.06
C THR A 51 -15.22 23.97 4.64
N VAL A 52 -16.55 24.02 4.48
CA VAL A 52 -17.19 23.88 3.17
C VAL A 52 -17.81 25.24 2.81
N THR A 53 -17.27 25.88 1.78
CA THR A 53 -17.72 27.21 1.34
C THR A 53 -17.93 27.18 -0.16
N ASN A 54 -19.13 27.57 -0.62
CA ASN A 54 -19.51 27.60 -2.04
C ASN A 54 -19.23 26.26 -2.78
N GLY A 55 -19.52 25.13 -2.13
CA GLY A 55 -19.28 23.79 -2.71
C GLY A 55 -17.81 23.41 -2.84
N LYS A 56 -16.91 24.10 -2.13
CA LYS A 56 -15.48 23.78 -2.07
C LYS A 56 -15.06 23.49 -0.64
N VAL A 57 -14.33 22.39 -0.47
CA VAL A 57 -13.69 22.05 0.81
C VAL A 57 -12.38 22.81 0.91
N LYS A 58 -12.16 23.48 2.04
CA LYS A 58 -10.88 24.08 2.40
C LYS A 58 -10.42 23.49 3.72
N LEU A 59 -9.20 22.96 3.73
CA LEU A 59 -8.55 22.52 4.96
C LEU A 59 -7.90 23.73 5.63
N GLU A 60 -8.19 23.94 6.91
CA GLU A 60 -7.54 24.95 7.74
C GLU A 60 -6.65 24.23 8.73
N THR A 61 -5.45 24.76 8.94
CA THR A 61 -4.43 24.07 9.73
C THR A 61 -3.38 25.04 10.27
N ASN A 62 -2.83 24.72 11.43
CA ASN A 62 -1.69 25.41 12.01
C ASN A 62 -0.33 24.77 11.64
N SER A 63 -0.32 23.65 10.90
CA SER A 63 0.89 22.94 10.48
C SER A 63 1.48 23.56 9.21
N ASP A 64 2.73 23.99 9.26
CA ASP A 64 3.43 24.54 8.08
C ASP A 64 3.57 23.51 6.96
N LEU A 65 3.83 22.25 7.29
CA LEU A 65 3.88 21.17 6.30
C LEU A 65 2.53 21.01 5.58
N GLN A 66 1.43 21.08 6.34
CA GLN A 66 0.09 21.00 5.76
C GLN A 66 -0.20 22.23 4.88
N ARG A 67 0.23 23.43 5.29
CA ARG A 67 0.06 24.66 4.49
C ARG A 67 0.76 24.58 3.14
N MET A 68 1.91 23.90 3.04
CA MET A 68 2.59 23.65 1.76
C MET A 68 1.76 22.80 0.80
N LEU A 69 0.87 21.93 1.32
CA LEU A 69 0.01 21.08 0.51
C LEU A 69 -1.23 21.81 -0.02
N ASN A 70 -1.54 23.03 0.42
CA ASN A 70 -2.76 23.75 0.04
C ASN A 70 -2.92 23.99 -1.47
N HIS A 71 -1.82 23.97 -2.22
CA HIS A 71 -1.81 24.09 -3.69
C HIS A 71 -2.02 22.76 -4.42
N THR A 72 -2.15 21.65 -3.68
CA THR A 72 -2.37 20.30 -4.21
C THR A 72 -3.85 19.91 -4.12
N SER A 73 -4.22 18.76 -4.68
CA SER A 73 -5.60 18.26 -4.58
C SER A 73 -5.97 17.94 -3.13
N LEU A 74 -7.26 17.98 -2.80
CA LEU A 74 -7.77 17.65 -1.48
C LEU A 74 -7.29 16.27 -1.00
N ASN A 75 -7.31 15.27 -1.89
CA ASN A 75 -6.81 13.93 -1.57
C ASN A 75 -5.32 13.93 -1.18
N ASN A 76 -4.47 14.69 -1.88
CA ASN A 76 -3.06 14.82 -1.52
C ASN A 76 -2.90 15.53 -0.17
N GLN A 77 -3.69 16.58 0.08
CA GLN A 77 -3.69 17.28 1.36
C GLN A 77 -4.07 16.35 2.53
N LEU A 78 -4.99 15.41 2.33
CA LEU A 78 -5.40 14.45 3.36
C LEU A 78 -4.37 13.34 3.57
N ILE A 79 -3.92 12.66 2.50
CA ILE A 79 -3.04 11.48 2.61
C ILE A 79 -1.64 11.85 3.10
N TYR A 80 -1.12 12.99 2.65
CA TYR A 80 0.20 13.49 3.04
C TYR A 80 0.16 14.40 4.26
N SER A 81 -1.00 14.49 4.92
CA SER A 81 -1.13 15.25 6.15
C SER A 81 -0.25 14.67 7.25
N SER A 82 0.39 15.54 8.04
CA SER A 82 1.08 15.13 9.27
C SER A 82 0.14 14.55 10.34
N PHE A 83 -1.17 14.80 10.21
CA PHE A 83 -2.19 14.33 11.14
C PHE A 83 -2.84 13.01 10.69
N TYR A 84 -2.59 12.56 9.47
CA TYR A 84 -3.16 11.33 8.93
C TYR A 84 -2.62 10.10 9.66
N CYS A 85 -3.54 9.24 10.10
CA CYS A 85 -3.25 8.02 10.83
C CYS A 85 -4.07 6.85 10.26
N GLU A 86 -3.46 5.66 10.17
CA GLU A 86 -4.21 4.40 10.03
C GLU A 86 -4.01 3.53 11.28
N LYS A 87 -5.04 2.76 11.66
CA LYS A 87 -4.89 1.81 12.76
C LYS A 87 -3.84 0.74 12.41
N ILE A 88 -2.94 0.46 13.33
CA ILE A 88 -1.85 -0.51 13.15
C ILE A 88 -2.40 -1.89 12.74
N ASP A 89 -3.49 -2.35 13.35
CA ASP A 89 -4.10 -3.63 13.01
C ASP A 89 -4.54 -3.71 11.54
N TRP A 90 -5.03 -2.61 10.97
CA TRP A 90 -5.41 -2.55 9.56
C TRP A 90 -4.20 -2.69 8.65
N ILE A 91 -3.07 -2.09 9.02
CA ILE A 91 -1.81 -2.20 8.29
C ILE A 91 -1.29 -3.64 8.37
N ILE A 92 -1.28 -4.24 9.56
CA ILE A 92 -0.82 -5.62 9.79
C ILE A 92 -1.62 -6.62 8.97
N GLU A 93 -2.96 -6.58 9.03
CA GLU A 93 -3.80 -7.52 8.29
C GLU A 93 -3.61 -7.42 6.78
N TYR A 94 -3.44 -6.20 6.29
CA TYR A 94 -3.21 -5.98 4.87
C TYR A 94 -1.79 -6.39 4.45
N ALA A 95 -0.77 -6.13 5.27
CA ALA A 95 0.60 -6.61 5.03
C ALA A 95 0.66 -8.15 4.99
N LYS A 96 -0.12 -8.85 5.84
CA LYS A 96 -0.29 -10.31 5.75
C LYS A 96 -0.89 -10.74 4.41
N LYS A 97 -1.89 -10.03 3.90
CA LYS A 97 -2.47 -10.30 2.57
C LYS A 97 -1.42 -10.13 1.47
N MET A 98 -0.71 -9.01 1.44
CA MET A 98 0.37 -8.76 0.47
C MET A 98 1.47 -9.81 0.54
N TYR A 99 1.89 -10.19 1.76
CA TYR A 99 2.89 -11.24 1.96
C TYR A 99 2.43 -12.58 1.40
N LYS A 100 1.17 -12.99 1.65
CA LYS A 100 0.61 -14.24 1.10
C LYS A 100 0.67 -14.24 -0.43
N THR A 101 0.23 -13.16 -1.07
CA THR A 101 0.29 -13.01 -2.54
C THR A 101 1.74 -13.08 -3.04
N PHE A 102 2.65 -12.30 -2.43
CA PHE A 102 4.06 -12.30 -2.79
C PHE A 102 4.71 -13.68 -2.63
N LYS A 103 4.42 -14.38 -1.52
CA LYS A 103 4.95 -15.71 -1.24
C LYS A 103 4.49 -16.72 -2.30
N LYS A 104 3.20 -16.72 -2.66
CA LYS A 104 2.68 -17.57 -3.74
C LYS A 104 3.35 -17.30 -5.08
N TYR A 105 3.58 -16.03 -5.42
CA TYR A 105 4.35 -15.66 -6.62
C TYR A 105 5.78 -16.21 -6.59
N VAL A 106 6.50 -16.03 -5.48
CA VAL A 106 7.87 -16.54 -5.32
C VAL A 106 7.91 -18.07 -5.39
N ASP A 107 6.93 -18.73 -4.82
CA ASP A 107 6.87 -20.20 -4.79
C ASP A 107 6.63 -20.79 -6.18
N LEU A 108 5.76 -20.15 -6.98
CA LEU A 108 5.55 -20.45 -8.40
C LEU A 108 6.83 -20.20 -9.21
N ALA A 109 7.46 -19.03 -9.05
CA ALA A 109 8.67 -18.68 -9.78
C ALA A 109 9.84 -19.63 -9.52
N ASN A 110 9.88 -20.27 -8.35
CA ASN A 110 10.90 -21.24 -7.97
C ASN A 110 10.50 -22.71 -8.22
N ASN A 111 9.34 -22.99 -8.83
CA ASN A 111 8.80 -24.35 -9.01
C ASN A 111 8.79 -25.17 -7.71
N SER A 112 8.41 -24.53 -6.60
CA SER A 112 8.52 -25.10 -5.25
C SER A 112 7.20 -25.59 -4.67
N ILE A 113 6.17 -25.75 -5.52
CA ILE A 113 4.82 -26.19 -5.16
C ILE A 113 4.36 -27.28 -6.12
N ASN A 114 3.42 -28.12 -5.66
CA ASN A 114 2.78 -29.14 -6.50
C ASN A 114 1.68 -28.54 -7.40
N ASP A 115 1.22 -29.30 -8.39
CA ASP A 115 0.26 -28.84 -9.41
C ASP A 115 -1.08 -28.31 -8.81
N TYR A 116 -1.59 -28.96 -7.75
CA TYR A 116 -2.83 -28.54 -7.10
C TYR A 116 -2.66 -27.19 -6.37
N ASP A 117 -1.52 -27.01 -5.71
CA ASP A 117 -1.16 -25.77 -5.04
C ASP A 117 -0.80 -24.67 -6.04
N GLU A 118 -0.36 -25.00 -7.25
CA GLU A 118 -0.11 -24.05 -8.34
C GLU A 118 -1.40 -23.36 -8.80
N TYR A 119 -2.48 -24.11 -9.07
CA TYR A 119 -3.76 -23.51 -9.47
C TYR A 119 -4.24 -22.51 -8.42
N ARG A 120 -4.25 -22.90 -7.14
CA ARG A 120 -4.65 -22.03 -6.03
C ARG A 120 -3.72 -20.82 -5.85
N ALA A 121 -2.42 -21.01 -6.10
CA ALA A 121 -1.45 -19.92 -6.06
C ALA A 121 -1.75 -18.87 -7.14
N ARG A 122 -2.07 -19.30 -8.35
CA ARG A 122 -2.47 -18.42 -9.46
C ARG A 122 -3.75 -17.66 -9.15
N GLU A 123 -4.79 -18.35 -8.66
CA GLU A 123 -6.03 -17.69 -8.22
C GLU A 123 -5.76 -16.62 -7.15
N THR A 124 -4.97 -16.95 -6.13
CA THR A 124 -4.61 -15.99 -5.06
C THR A 124 -3.89 -14.73 -5.61
N ILE A 125 -3.09 -14.89 -6.67
CA ILE A 125 -2.39 -13.77 -7.31
C ILE A 125 -3.35 -12.97 -8.18
N ASN A 126 -4.22 -13.64 -8.95
CA ASN A 126 -5.22 -13.02 -9.82
C ASN A 126 -6.27 -12.24 -9.00
N ASP A 127 -6.62 -12.73 -7.81
CA ASP A 127 -7.51 -12.08 -6.86
C ASP A 127 -6.91 -10.81 -6.23
N TYR A 128 -5.62 -10.54 -6.46
CA TYR A 128 -5.01 -9.27 -6.11
C TYR A 128 -5.46 -8.17 -7.07
N TYR A 129 -6.68 -7.69 -6.83
CA TYR A 129 -7.30 -6.64 -7.62
C TYR A 129 -7.18 -5.28 -6.93
N PHE A 130 -6.83 -4.27 -7.74
CA PHE A 130 -6.90 -2.86 -7.36
C PHE A 130 -8.10 -2.22 -8.05
N SER A 131 -8.91 -1.51 -7.27
CA SER A 131 -10.18 -0.97 -7.72
C SER A 131 -10.07 0.52 -8.10
N GLY A 132 -10.17 0.80 -9.41
CA GLY A 132 -10.04 2.14 -10.01
C GLY A 132 -8.70 2.33 -10.74
N ILE A 133 -8.46 3.48 -11.38
CA ILE A 133 -7.13 3.86 -11.89
C ILE A 133 -6.84 5.27 -11.37
N PRO A 134 -5.87 5.46 -10.46
CA PRO A 134 -5.70 6.72 -9.77
C PRO A 134 -4.77 7.60 -10.61
N TYR A 135 -5.26 8.24 -11.67
CA TYR A 135 -4.43 9.11 -12.49
C TYR A 135 -5.15 10.38 -12.91
N LYS A 136 -4.36 11.38 -13.24
CA LYS A 136 -4.78 12.57 -13.98
C LYS A 136 -3.79 12.86 -15.10
N ILE A 137 -4.21 13.70 -16.05
CA ILE A 137 -3.34 14.24 -17.08
C ILE A 137 -2.82 15.59 -16.58
N ASN A 138 -1.51 15.75 -16.53
CA ASN A 138 -0.85 17.03 -16.22
C ASN A 138 -0.15 17.58 -17.45
N MET A 139 0.06 18.90 -17.45
CA MET A 139 0.81 19.64 -18.47
C MET A 139 2.01 20.33 -17.80
N TYR A 140 2.97 19.55 -17.28
CA TYR A 140 4.20 20.11 -16.68
C TYR A 140 5.18 20.68 -17.74
N GLY A 141 4.96 20.35 -19.02
CA GLY A 141 5.68 20.90 -20.16
C GLY A 141 4.75 21.07 -21.37
N ASN A 142 5.29 20.87 -22.57
CA ASN A 142 4.54 21.03 -23.82
C ASN A 142 3.75 19.76 -24.24
N THR A 143 3.82 18.69 -23.44
CA THR A 143 3.18 17.40 -23.73
C THR A 143 2.38 16.91 -22.52
N PRO A 144 1.22 16.28 -22.74
CA PRO A 144 0.43 15.70 -21.66
C PRO A 144 1.14 14.50 -21.04
N GLU A 145 1.20 14.46 -19.71
CA GLU A 145 1.82 13.38 -18.93
C GLU A 145 0.81 12.74 -17.98
N ILE A 146 0.88 11.41 -17.85
CA ILE A 146 0.11 10.68 -16.83
C ILE A 146 0.76 10.92 -15.48
N SER A 147 -0.02 11.44 -14.54
CA SER A 147 0.37 11.60 -13.15
C SER A 147 -0.49 10.71 -12.27
N TRP A 148 0.16 9.73 -11.64
CA TRP A 148 -0.47 8.87 -10.66
C TRP A 148 -0.88 9.66 -9.41
N GLN A 149 -2.12 9.50 -8.98
CA GLN A 149 -2.75 10.26 -7.91
C GLN A 149 -3.59 9.34 -7.02
N PRO A 150 -2.94 8.50 -6.18
CA PRO A 150 -3.66 7.65 -5.23
C PRO A 150 -4.56 8.49 -4.32
N ASN A 151 -5.74 7.98 -4.00
CA ASN A 151 -6.72 8.70 -3.15
C ASN A 151 -6.73 8.22 -1.68
N CYS A 152 -5.94 7.20 -1.36
CA CYS A 152 -5.65 6.75 0.01
C CYS A 152 -4.29 6.06 0.09
N LEU A 153 -3.78 5.86 1.30
CA LEU A 153 -2.49 5.21 1.54
C LEU A 153 -2.48 3.76 1.02
N LYS A 154 -3.57 3.00 1.23
CA LYS A 154 -3.72 1.66 0.66
C LYS A 154 -3.47 1.66 -0.84
N GLN A 155 -4.05 2.60 -1.57
CA GLN A 155 -3.90 2.65 -3.02
C GLN A 155 -2.45 2.94 -3.46
N ALA A 156 -1.76 3.83 -2.74
CA ALA A 156 -0.35 4.11 -3.00
C ALA A 156 0.52 2.86 -2.80
N ILE A 157 0.25 2.08 -1.74
CA ILE A 157 0.95 0.83 -1.44
C ILE A 157 0.63 -0.27 -2.46
N ASP A 158 -0.65 -0.45 -2.82
CA ASP A 158 -1.08 -1.38 -3.86
C ASP A 158 -0.33 -1.15 -5.17
N MET A 159 -0.27 0.12 -5.61
CA MET A 159 0.39 0.52 -6.85
C MET A 159 1.89 0.22 -6.80
N ALA A 160 2.57 0.60 -5.71
CA ALA A 160 3.99 0.31 -5.53
C ALA A 160 4.25 -1.21 -5.53
N PHE A 161 3.41 -1.99 -4.85
CA PHE A 161 3.52 -3.44 -4.78
C PHE A 161 3.29 -4.10 -6.13
N GLY A 162 2.27 -3.68 -6.88
CA GLY A 162 2.00 -4.17 -8.24
C GLY A 162 3.17 -3.90 -9.19
N PHE A 163 3.71 -2.67 -9.20
CA PHE A 163 4.89 -2.36 -10.01
C PHE A 163 6.11 -3.21 -9.63
N MET A 164 6.33 -3.48 -8.35
CA MET A 164 7.43 -4.36 -7.91
C MET A 164 7.22 -5.82 -8.33
N LEU A 165 6.01 -6.36 -8.14
CA LEU A 165 5.66 -7.73 -8.52
C LEU A 165 5.78 -7.98 -10.02
N CYS A 166 5.31 -7.05 -10.83
CA CYS A 166 5.32 -7.15 -12.29
C CYS A 166 6.65 -6.73 -12.94
N SER A 167 7.60 -6.23 -12.14
CA SER A 167 8.93 -5.88 -12.65
C SER A 167 9.72 -7.13 -13.03
N GLU A 168 10.31 -7.13 -14.22
CA GLU A 168 11.26 -8.17 -14.65
C GLU A 168 12.41 -8.35 -13.65
N LYS A 169 12.84 -7.24 -13.02
CA LYS A 169 13.86 -7.21 -11.97
C LYS A 169 13.19 -6.96 -10.63
N ASN A 170 12.27 -7.85 -10.23
CA ASN A 170 11.57 -7.74 -8.95
C ASN A 170 12.58 -7.55 -7.79
N PRO A 171 12.59 -6.36 -7.15
CA PRO A 171 13.54 -6.07 -6.09
C PRO A 171 13.13 -6.72 -4.77
N LEU A 172 11.89 -7.18 -4.61
CA LEU A 172 11.45 -7.90 -3.42
C LEU A 172 11.88 -9.35 -3.51
N LYS A 173 12.54 -9.83 -2.45
CA LYS A 173 13.07 -11.20 -2.37
C LYS A 173 12.86 -11.81 -1.00
N ILE A 174 12.91 -13.14 -0.94
CA ILE A 174 12.94 -13.91 0.30
C ILE A 174 14.37 -14.38 0.55
N CYS A 175 14.93 -14.07 1.71
CA CYS A 175 16.26 -14.51 2.10
C CYS A 175 16.31 -16.04 2.19
N LYS A 176 17.28 -16.65 1.48
CA LYS A 176 17.46 -18.12 1.46
C LYS A 176 17.86 -18.72 2.81
N HIS A 177 18.29 -17.90 3.77
CA HIS A 177 18.73 -18.38 5.09
C HIS A 177 17.67 -18.19 6.17
N CYS A 178 17.19 -16.96 6.36
CA CYS A 178 16.28 -16.61 7.45
C CYS A 178 14.81 -16.51 7.02
N GLY A 179 14.49 -16.62 5.73
CA GLY A 179 13.13 -16.52 5.21
C GLY A 179 12.51 -15.12 5.24
N LYS A 180 13.25 -14.09 5.67
CA LYS A 180 12.76 -12.71 5.70
C LYS A 180 12.61 -12.12 4.30
N VAL A 181 11.55 -11.33 4.11
CA VAL A 181 11.40 -10.50 2.91
C VAL A 181 12.32 -9.30 3.00
N PHE A 182 13.03 -8.99 1.91
CA PHE A 182 13.93 -7.84 1.85
C PHE A 182 13.93 -7.18 0.47
N TYR A 183 14.30 -5.91 0.44
CA TYR A 183 14.51 -5.15 -0.79
C TYR A 183 15.96 -5.34 -1.28
N ALA A 184 16.12 -6.01 -2.42
CA ALA A 184 17.39 -6.34 -3.02
C ALA A 184 17.96 -5.16 -3.81
N LYS A 185 19.04 -4.56 -3.31
CA LYS A 185 19.80 -3.52 -4.04
C LYS A 185 20.42 -4.03 -5.36
N LYS A 186 20.58 -5.34 -5.50
CA LYS A 186 21.16 -6.00 -6.68
C LYS A 186 20.23 -7.13 -7.14
N PRO A 187 19.96 -7.29 -8.45
CA PRO A 187 19.07 -8.34 -8.95
C PRO A 187 19.49 -9.76 -8.58
N LYS A 188 20.78 -10.00 -8.31
CA LYS A 188 21.31 -11.33 -7.92
C LYS A 188 21.40 -11.55 -6.40
N ALA A 189 20.92 -10.63 -5.58
CA ALA A 189 20.94 -10.82 -4.12
C ALA A 189 20.07 -12.03 -3.73
N GLU A 190 20.56 -12.87 -2.82
CA GLU A 190 19.87 -14.05 -2.30
C GLU A 190 19.67 -14.02 -0.77
N TYR A 191 20.36 -13.10 -0.09
CA TYR A 191 20.38 -12.95 1.35
C TYR A 191 20.09 -11.49 1.71
N ASP A 192 19.34 -11.29 2.79
CA ASP A 192 19.01 -9.96 3.33
C ASP A 192 20.23 -9.23 3.91
N SER A 193 21.26 -9.98 4.30
CA SER A 193 22.42 -9.49 5.02
C SER A 193 23.68 -10.32 4.74
N SER A 194 24.86 -9.73 4.99
CA SER A 194 26.14 -10.42 4.89
C SER A 194 26.26 -11.54 5.93
N GLN A 195 25.65 -11.36 7.11
CA GLN A 195 25.57 -12.35 8.17
C GLN A 195 24.81 -13.61 7.70
N CYS A 196 23.62 -13.44 7.13
CA CYS A 196 22.83 -14.56 6.60
C CYS A 196 23.60 -15.32 5.50
N ARG A 197 24.29 -14.61 4.60
CA ARG A 197 25.13 -15.23 3.58
C ARG A 197 26.25 -16.08 4.20
N ASN A 198 26.97 -15.52 5.18
CA ASN A 198 28.10 -16.20 5.81
C ASN A 198 27.64 -17.44 6.59
N GLN A 199 26.54 -17.34 7.35
CA GLN A 199 25.97 -18.48 8.07
C GLN A 199 25.52 -19.60 7.11
N ALA A 200 24.84 -19.25 6.02
CA ALA A 200 24.43 -20.23 5.00
C ALA A 200 25.64 -20.96 4.38
N ASN A 201 26.74 -20.25 4.12
CA ASN A 201 27.97 -20.84 3.59
C ASN A 201 28.65 -21.79 4.59
N VAL A 202 28.67 -21.44 5.88
CA VAL A 202 29.20 -22.30 6.95
C VAL A 202 28.39 -23.59 7.04
N TYR A 203 27.06 -23.51 7.01
CA TYR A 203 26.20 -24.70 7.04
C TYR A 203 26.40 -25.59 5.81
N LYS A 204 26.51 -25.00 4.61
CA LYS A 204 26.84 -25.75 3.39
C LYS A 204 28.18 -26.47 3.49
N SER A 205 29.22 -25.80 4.00
CA SER A 205 30.55 -26.39 4.17
C SER A 205 30.55 -27.54 5.18
N ARG A 206 29.90 -27.38 6.33
CA ARG A 206 29.80 -28.44 7.35
C ARG A 206 29.03 -29.65 6.86
N ASN A 207 27.99 -29.46 6.05
CA ASN A 207 27.21 -30.56 5.51
C ASN A 207 28.02 -31.38 4.50
N LYS A 208 28.91 -30.77 3.71
CA LYS A 208 29.81 -31.51 2.82
C LYS A 208 30.76 -32.42 3.61
N ASN A 209 31.33 -31.91 4.71
CA ASN A 209 32.26 -32.66 5.56
C ASN A 209 31.61 -33.78 6.39
N LYS A 210 30.29 -34.02 6.27
CA LYS A 210 29.56 -35.11 6.93
C LYS A 210 29.19 -36.25 5.97
N VAL A 211 29.38 -36.07 4.66
CA VAL A 211 29.06 -37.07 3.62
C VAL A 211 30.32 -37.85 3.19
N ASP A 212 31.48 -37.48 3.74
CA ASP A 212 32.71 -38.28 3.74
C ASP A 212 32.83 -39.05 5.07
#